data_AF-A0A285NTC1-F1
#
_entry.id   AF-A0A285NTC1-F1
#
_cell.length_a   1.000
_cell.length_b   1.000
_cell.length_c   1.000
_cell.angle_alpha   90.00
_cell.angle_beta   90.00
_cell.angle_gamma   90.00
#
_symmetry.space_group_name_H-M   'P 1'
#
loop_
_entity.id
_entity.type
_entity.pdbx_description
1 polymer ?
#
loop_
_entity_poly.entity_id
_entity_poly.type
_entity_poly.pdbx_seq_one_letter_code
_entity_poly.pdbx_strand_id
1 'polypeptide(L)' 'MVEQPLDRETILDVTVNVIPLVMLVVFILLFTVVTPWGPRFGPDNTIPTLIMYGHLLFTALVLVLITYQSAKVISRDEP' A
#
# COMPACT_ATOMS: atom_id res chain seq x y z
N MET A 1 -12.71 -8.50 -33.20
CA MET A 1 -11.65 -8.72 -32.20
C MET A 1 -12.14 -8.05 -30.95
N VAL A 2 -12.41 -8.80 -29.89
CA VAL A 2 -12.82 -8.19 -28.61
C VAL A 2 -11.52 -7.66 -28.01
N GLU A 3 -11.31 -6.35 -28.04
CA GLU A 3 -10.31 -5.71 -27.18
C GLU A 3 -10.65 -6.13 -25.75
N GLN A 4 -9.81 -7.00 -25.17
CA GLN A 4 -9.86 -7.25 -23.74
C GLN A 4 -9.27 -6.00 -23.10
N PRO A 5 -10.05 -5.20 -22.35
CA PRO A 5 -9.49 -4.09 -21.63
C PRO A 5 -8.66 -4.70 -20.49
N LEU A 6 -7.34 -4.69 -20.65
CA LEU A 6 -6.32 -5.37 -19.83
C LEU A 6 -6.29 -6.91 -19.94
N ASP A 7 -5.09 -7.43 -20.20
CA ASP A 7 -4.82 -8.86 -20.11
C ASP A 7 -4.94 -9.37 -18.66
N ARG A 8 -5.26 -10.66 -18.50
CA ARG A 8 -5.44 -11.31 -17.19
C ARG A 8 -4.17 -11.23 -16.33
N GLU A 9 -3.00 -11.25 -16.96
CA GLU A 9 -1.71 -11.10 -16.30
C GLU A 9 -1.56 -9.69 -15.69
N THR A 10 -1.88 -8.65 -16.46
CA THR A 10 -1.86 -7.25 -15.98
C THR A 10 -2.82 -7.03 -14.81
N ILE A 11 -4.02 -7.63 -14.88
CA ILE A 11 -4.99 -7.58 -13.78
C ILE A 11 -4.45 -8.31 -12.55
N LEU A 12 -3.79 -9.45 -12.72
CA LEU A 12 -3.19 -10.22 -11.63
C LEU A 12 -2.09 -9.41 -10.94
N ASP A 13 -1.19 -8.78 -11.70
CA ASP A 13 -0.08 -7.98 -11.16
C ASP A 13 -0.55 -6.78 -10.35
N VAL A 14 -1.52 -6.04 -10.88
CA VAL A 14 -2.13 -4.91 -10.17
C VAL A 14 -2.83 -5.40 -8.90
N THR A 15 -3.57 -6.51 -8.98
CA THR A 15 -4.29 -7.09 -7.83
C THR A 15 -3.33 -7.54 -6.72
N VAL A 16 -2.24 -8.23 -7.08
CA VAL A 16 -1.22 -8.71 -6.13
C VAL A 16 -0.57 -7.53 -5.39
N ASN A 17 -0.41 -6.37 -6.02
CA ASN A 17 0.12 -5.17 -5.37
C ASN A 17 -0.94 -4.37 -4.58
N VAL A 18 -2.21 -4.41 -5.00
CA VAL A 18 -3.32 -3.75 -4.28
C VAL A 18 -3.63 -4.43 -2.95
N ILE A 19 -3.52 -5.76 -2.87
CA ILE A 19 -3.79 -6.50 -1.62
C ILE A 19 -2.90 -6.01 -0.45
N PRO A 20 -1.57 -5.94 -0.57
CA PRO A 20 -0.69 -5.32 0.43
C PRO A 20 -1.07 -3.88 0.77
N LEU A 21 -1.42 -3.07 -0.24
CA LEU A 21 -1.80 -1.68 -0.03
C LEU A 21 -3.05 -1.57 0.86
N VAL A 22 -4.08 -2.38 0.58
CA VAL A 22 -5.31 -2.44 1.39
C VAL A 22 -4.99 -2.88 2.81
N MET A 23 -4.14 -3.91 3.00
CA MET A 23 -3.74 -4.35 4.34
C MET A 23 -3.04 -3.23 5.13
N LEU A 24 -2.15 -2.45 4.50
CA LEU A 24 -1.49 -1.31 5.14
C LEU A 24 -2.50 -0.26 5.59
N VAL A 25 -3.45 0.11 4.71
CA VAL A 25 -4.52 1.07 5.05
C VAL A 25 -5.36 0.56 6.22
N VAL A 26 -5.74 -0.71 6.22
CA VAL A 26 -6.50 -1.33 7.31
C VAL A 26 -5.74 -1.23 8.63
N PHE A 27 -4.45 -1.58 8.67
CA PHE A 27 -3.66 -1.48 9.90
C PHE A 27 -3.44 -0.04 10.35
N ILE A 28 -3.24 0.90 9.43
CA ILE A 28 -3.14 2.33 9.76
C ILE A 28 -4.41 2.78 10.47
N LEU A 29 -5.58 2.46 9.92
CA LEU A 29 -6.88 2.83 10.51
C LEU A 29 -7.11 2.11 11.84
N LEU A 30 -6.89 0.79 11.88
CA LEU A 30 -7.07 -0.03 13.07
C LEU A 30 -6.26 0.52 14.24
N PHE A 31 -4.96 0.78 14.03
CA PHE A 31 -4.07 1.29 15.07
C PHE A 31 -4.26 2.79 15.36
N THR A 32 -5.09 3.48 14.56
CA THR A 32 -5.59 4.82 14.86
C THR A 32 -6.75 4.80 15.81
N VAL A 33 -7.61 3.79 15.72
CA VAL A 33 -8.76 3.63 16.61
C VAL A 33 -8.39 2.87 17.88
N VAL A 34 -7.55 1.84 17.75
CA VAL A 34 -7.23 0.89 18.82
C VAL A 34 -5.73 0.92 19.07
N THR A 35 -5.32 1.41 20.25
CA THR A 35 -3.90 1.47 20.67
C THR A 35 -3.69 0.58 21.90
N PRO A 36 -3.42 -0.73 21.73
CA PRO A 36 -3.30 -1.67 22.84
C PRO A 36 -2.05 -1.48 23.71
N TRP A 37 -1.06 -0.69 23.24
CA TRP A 37 0.21 -0.43 23.94
C TRP A 37 0.23 0.90 24.72
N GLY A 38 -0.94 1.49 25.00
CA GLY A 38 -1.07 2.74 25.76
C GLY A 38 -1.19 3.99 24.88
N PRO A 39 -1.14 5.20 25.46
CA PRO A 39 -1.30 6.44 24.70
C PRO A 39 -0.23 6.57 23.61
N ARG A 40 -0.66 6.88 22.38
CA ARG A 40 0.25 7.12 21.23
C ARG A 40 1.25 8.24 21.50
N PHE A 41 0.79 9.32 22.13
CA PHE A 41 1.60 10.48 22.45
C PHE A 41 1.91 10.48 23.94
N GLY A 42 3.19 10.46 24.23
CA GLY A 42 3.74 10.39 25.59
C GLY A 42 5.26 10.34 25.55
N PRO A 43 5.93 10.48 26.71
CA PRO A 43 7.39 10.53 26.78
C PRO A 43 8.06 9.32 26.11
N ASP A 44 7.50 8.12 26.32
CA ASP A 44 8.11 6.87 25.88
C ASP A 44 7.55 6.35 24.54
N ASN A 45 6.32 6.72 24.19
CA ASN A 45 5.58 6.14 23.05
C ASN A 45 5.59 7.00 21.78
N THR A 46 5.99 8.27 21.85
CA THR A 46 5.94 9.18 20.70
C THR A 46 6.88 8.72 19.58
N ILE A 47 8.14 8.41 19.90
CA ILE A 47 9.13 7.99 18.89
C ILE A 47 8.76 6.63 18.26
N PRO A 48 8.43 5.58 19.03
CA PRO A 48 7.97 4.30 18.45
C PRO A 48 6.74 4.47 17.54
N THR A 49 5.78 5.28 17.97
CA THR A 49 4.58 5.57 17.17
C THR A 49 4.93 6.23 15.84
N LEU A 50 5.81 7.23 15.85
CA LEU A 50 6.27 7.90 14.62
C LEU A 50 7.01 6.94 13.68
N ILE A 51 7.87 6.08 14.21
CA ILE A 51 8.58 5.08 13.41
C ILE A 51 7.60 4.08 12.79
N MET A 52 6.64 3.57 13.56
CA MET A 52 5.63 2.64 13.07
C MET A 52 4.79 3.26 11.95
N TYR A 53 4.20 4.44 12.17
CA TYR A 53 3.41 5.11 11.13
C TYR A 53 4.24 5.57 9.95
N GLY A 54 5.44 6.07 10.20
CA GLY A 54 6.39 6.43 9.16
C GLY A 54 6.70 5.23 8.26
N HIS A 55 6.96 4.05 8.84
CA HIS A 55 7.24 2.84 8.09
C HIS A 55 6.02 2.33 7.31
N LEU A 56 4.83 2.34 7.92
CA LEU A 56 3.58 1.95 7.25
C LEU A 56 3.27 2.86 6.06
N LEU A 57 3.37 4.18 6.25
CA LEU A 57 3.14 5.18 5.19
C LEU A 57 4.21 5.10 4.11
N PHE A 58 5.48 4.97 4.48
CA PHE A 58 6.58 4.83 3.53
C PHE A 58 6.38 3.61 2.64
N THR A 59 6.07 2.44 3.23
CA THR A 59 5.83 1.21 2.47
C THR A 59 4.61 1.36 1.56
N ALA A 60 3.52 1.97 2.04
CA ALA A 60 2.33 2.22 1.22
C ALA A 60 2.65 3.12 0.02
N LEU A 61 3.41 4.20 0.22
CA LEU A 61 3.81 5.12 -0.85
C LEU A 61 4.71 4.44 -1.88
N VAL A 62 5.69 3.66 -1.43
CA VAL A 62 6.57 2.90 -2.32
C VAL A 62 5.77 1.90 -3.15
N LEU A 63 4.83 1.17 -2.54
CA LEU A 63 3.96 0.24 -3.26
C LEU A 63 3.08 0.95 -4.29
N VAL A 64 2.47 2.09 -3.95
CA VAL A 64 1.69 2.88 -4.92
C VAL A 64 2.56 3.29 -6.10
N LEU A 65 3.78 3.78 -5.83
CA LEU A 65 4.72 4.22 -6.87
C LEU A 65 5.11 3.06 -7.79
N ILE A 66 5.49 1.91 -7.22
CA ILE A 66 5.89 0.73 -8.00
C ILE A 66 4.70 0.20 -8.80
N THR A 67 3.51 0.09 -8.18
CA THR A 67 2.29 -0.37 -8.87
C THR A 67 1.95 0.50 -10.07
N TYR A 68 2.02 1.83 -9.89
CA TYR A 68 1.80 2.77 -10.97
C TYR A 68 2.85 2.64 -12.08
N GLN A 69 4.12 2.48 -11.71
CA GLN A 69 5.20 2.32 -12.67
C GLN A 69 5.07 1.00 -13.44
N SER A 70 4.69 -0.10 -12.78
CA SER A 70 4.40 -1.39 -13.42
C SER A 70 3.25 -1.26 -14.42
N ALA A 71 2.12 -0.67 -14.02
CA ALA A 71 0.98 -0.46 -14.91
C ALA A 71 1.36 0.38 -16.14
N LYS A 72 2.15 1.44 -15.94
CA LYS A 72 2.64 2.31 -17.00
C LYS A 72 3.57 1.59 -17.98
N VAL A 73 4.45 0.70 -17.50
CA VAL A 73 5.34 -0.08 -18.36
C VAL A 73 4.53 -1.07 -19.18
N ILE A 74 3.61 -1.81 -18.55
CA ILE A 74 2.77 -2.80 -19.24
C ILE A 74 1.92 -2.15 -20.34
N SER A 75 1.30 -1.00 -20.07
CA SER A 75 0.53 -0.25 -21.09
C SER A 75 1.34 0.26 -22.28
N ARG A 76 2.68 0.27 -22.20
CA ARG A 76 3.58 0.69 -23.28
C ARG A 76 4.11 -0.47 -24.09
N ASP A 77 4.21 -1.65 -23.49
CA ASP A 77 4.76 -2.86 -24.11
C ASP A 77 3.69 -3.73 -24.79
N GLU A 78 2.39 -3.44 -24.58
CA GLU A 78 1.29 -4.00 -25.36
C GLU A 78 1.26 -3.36 -26.78
N PRO A 79 1.41 -4.15 -27.88
CA PRO A 79 1.48 -3.67 -29.26
C PRO A 79 0.12 -3.29 -29.88
#